data_AF-A0A160P8M2-F1
#
_entry.id   AF-A0A160P8M2-F1
#
_cell.length_a   1.000
_cell.length_b   1.000
_cell.length_c   1.000
_cell.angle_alpha   90.00
_cell.angle_beta   90.00
_cell.angle_gamma   90.00
#
_symmetry.space_group_name_H-M   'P 1'
#
loop_
_entity.id
_entity.type
_entity.pdbx_description
1 polymer ?
#
loop_
_entity_poly.entity_id
_entity_poly.type
_entity_poly.pdbx_seq_one_letter_code
_entity_poly.pdbx_strand_id
1 'polypeptide(L)'
;MNAGLPDGWTIERLRSVSGDPEAAVLSPDRRVVVEDHGGVGGHTPLRPEIVLSFHELCLVRADDEWYMGQLGADGSIVCWASYGCALEEALRGL
;
A
#
# COMPACT_ATOMS: atom_id res chain seq x y z
N MET A 1 -13.54 14.43 6.44
CA MET A 1 -12.62 14.46 5.29
C MET A 1 -12.19 13.02 5.03
N ASN A 2 -12.83 12.32 4.09
CA ASN A 2 -12.46 10.96 3.72
C ASN A 2 -11.20 11.06 2.86
N ALA A 3 -10.04 10.84 3.47
CA ALA A 3 -8.74 10.98 2.83
C ALA A 3 -8.54 9.86 1.81
N GLY A 4 -8.81 10.13 0.52
CA GLY A 4 -8.23 9.39 -0.62
C GLY A 4 -8.56 7.91 -0.78
N LEU A 5 -9.46 7.32 0.01
CA LEU A 5 -9.85 5.91 -0.12
C LEU A 5 -10.80 5.71 -1.31
N PRO A 6 -10.78 4.52 -1.95
CA PRO A 6 -11.71 4.19 -3.03
C PRO A 6 -13.18 4.23 -2.57
N ASP A 7 -14.10 4.42 -3.51
CA ASP A 7 -15.53 4.52 -3.23
C ASP A 7 -16.06 3.37 -2.36
N GLY A 8 -16.70 3.73 -1.25
CA GLY A 8 -17.25 2.77 -0.28
C GLY A 8 -16.25 2.29 0.79
N TRP A 9 -14.99 2.71 0.73
CA TRP A 9 -14.00 2.47 1.78
C TRP A 9 -13.86 3.65 2.73
N THR A 10 -13.90 3.34 4.02
CA THR A 10 -13.60 4.28 5.10
C THR A 10 -12.44 3.74 5.91
N ILE A 11 -11.75 4.63 6.64
CA ILE A 11 -10.64 4.22 7.50
C ILE A 11 -11.09 3.22 8.57
N GLU A 12 -12.32 3.35 9.06
CA GLU A 12 -12.91 2.42 10.03
C GLU A 12 -13.09 1.02 9.43
N ARG A 13 -13.59 0.94 8.19
CA ARG A 13 -13.74 -0.33 7.48
C ARG A 13 -12.38 -0.94 7.17
N LEU A 14 -11.42 -0.13 6.75
CA LEU A 14 -10.04 -0.55 6.50
C LEU A 14 -9.43 -1.21 7.75
N ARG A 15 -9.55 -0.56 8.91
CA ARG A 15 -9.09 -1.08 10.21
C ARG A 15 -9.79 -2.38 10.59
N SER A 16 -11.10 -2.45 10.35
CA SER A 16 -11.87 -3.67 10.63
C SER A 16 -11.48 -4.85 9.74
N VAL A 17 -11.11 -4.62 8.49
CA VAL A 17 -10.77 -5.69 7.52
C VAL A 17 -9.32 -6.12 7.65
N SER A 18 -8.40 -5.17 7.82
CA SER A 18 -6.98 -5.46 8.10
C SER A 18 -6.75 -6.04 9.49
N GLY A 19 -7.68 -5.81 10.43
CA GLY A 19 -7.47 -6.12 11.85
C GLY A 19 -6.53 -5.16 12.57
N ASP A 20 -6.06 -4.12 11.88
CA ASP A 20 -5.09 -3.15 12.40
C ASP A 20 -5.81 -1.86 12.82
N PRO A 21 -5.88 -1.54 14.13
CA PRO A 21 -6.55 -0.32 14.60
C PRO A 21 -5.75 0.96 14.32
N GLU A 22 -4.45 0.85 14.04
CA GLU A 22 -3.55 1.96 13.77
C GLU A 22 -3.49 2.30 12.28
N ALA A 23 -4.20 1.54 11.43
CA ALA A 23 -4.18 1.73 10.00
C ALA A 23 -4.52 3.18 9.63
N ALA A 24 -3.68 3.75 8.77
CA ALA A 24 -3.71 5.16 8.42
C ALA A 24 -3.45 5.37 6.92
N VAL A 25 -4.06 6.41 6.36
CA VAL A 25 -3.76 6.84 4.98
C VAL A 25 -2.56 7.79 5.03
N LEU A 26 -1.48 7.42 4.34
CA LEU A 26 -0.30 8.25 4.20
C LEU A 26 -0.35 9.08 2.91
N SER A 27 0.42 10.16 2.89
CA SER A 27 0.59 10.97 1.69
C SER A 27 1.30 10.19 0.57
N PRO A 28 0.83 10.26 -0.69
CA PRO A 28 1.48 9.64 -1.83
C PRO A 28 2.77 10.37 -2.27
N ASP A 29 3.09 11.53 -1.68
CA ASP A 29 4.33 12.28 -1.95
C ASP A 29 5.57 11.63 -1.28
N ARG A 30 5.65 10.30 -1.32
CA ARG A 30 6.72 9.50 -0.72
C ARG A 30 7.38 8.64 -1.78
N ARG A 31 8.64 8.29 -1.53
CA ARG A 31 9.36 7.37 -2.40
C ARG A 31 8.81 5.96 -2.23
N VAL A 32 8.18 5.44 -3.29
CA VAL A 32 7.74 4.04 -3.39
C VAL A 32 8.51 3.36 -4.50
N VAL A 33 9.02 2.19 -4.20
CA VAL A 33 9.69 1.32 -5.18
C VAL A 33 9.11 -0.09 -5.08
N VAL A 34 9.03 -0.80 -6.19
CA VAL A 34 8.70 -2.22 -6.22
C VAL A 34 9.93 -3.04 -6.57
N GLU A 35 10.17 -4.10 -5.82
CA GLU A 35 11.18 -5.11 -6.12
C GLU A 35 10.76 -5.88 -7.37
N ASP A 36 11.60 -5.80 -8.40
CA ASP A 36 11.42 -6.57 -9.61
C ASP A 36 11.87 -8.02 -9.36
N HIS A 37 10.91 -8.93 -9.25
CA HIS A 37 11.16 -10.38 -9.15
C HIS A 37 11.55 -11.00 -10.51
N GLY A 38 11.50 -10.23 -11.61
CA GLY A 38 11.65 -10.69 -12.98
C GLY A 38 13.07 -10.60 -13.56
N GLY A 39 13.98 -9.82 -12.97
CA GLY A 39 15.36 -9.73 -13.45
C GLY A 39 16.22 -8.63 -12.81
N VAL A 40 17.42 -9.05 -12.37
CA VAL A 40 18.55 -8.23 -11.89
C VAL A 40 18.23 -7.32 -10.68
N GLY A 41 17.51 -7.83 -9.66
CA GLY A 41 17.45 -7.23 -8.32
C GLY A 41 17.14 -5.73 -8.31
N GLY A 42 16.34 -5.27 -9.28
CA GLY A 42 16.05 -3.88 -9.52
C GLY A 42 14.90 -3.40 -8.64
N HIS A 43 14.94 -2.13 -8.29
CA HIS A 43 13.83 -1.44 -7.65
C HIS A 43 13.23 -0.47 -8.67
N THR A 44 11.99 -0.71 -9.09
CA THR A 44 11.30 0.16 -10.04
C THR A 44 10.51 1.21 -9.27
N PRO A 45 10.72 2.52 -9.49
CA PRO A 45 9.94 3.55 -8.83
C PRO A 45 8.49 3.50 -9.29
N LEU A 46 7.57 3.40 -8.32
CA LEU A 46 6.14 3.49 -8.56
C LEU A 46 5.63 4.87 -8.18
N ARG A 47 4.60 5.34 -8.90
CA ARG A 47 3.85 6.53 -8.51
C ARG A 47 2.64 6.10 -7.69
N PRO A 48 2.70 6.17 -6.36
CA PRO A 48 1.54 5.83 -5.54
C PRO A 48 0.42 6.84 -5.77
N GLU A 49 -0.78 6.35 -5.99
CA GLU A 49 -2.00 7.15 -5.95
C GLU A 49 -2.56 7.17 -4.53
N ILE A 50 -2.50 6.02 -3.85
CA ILE A 50 -2.96 5.84 -2.47
C ILE A 50 -1.90 5.07 -1.70
N VAL A 51 -1.59 5.52 -0.49
CA VAL A 51 -0.69 4.80 0.43
C VAL A 51 -1.44 4.56 1.73
N LEU A 52 -1.45 3.31 2.16
CA LEU A 52 -2.05 2.85 3.41
C LEU A 52 -0.95 2.22 4.24
N SER A 53 -0.81 2.65 5.50
CA SER A 53 0.13 2.04 6.44
C SER A 53 -0.60 1.24 7.50
N PHE A 54 -0.07 0.07 7.81
CA PHE A 54 -0.54 -0.90 8.81
C PHE A 54 0.67 -1.26 9.68
N HIS A 55 0.90 -0.52 10.76
CA HIS A 55 2.13 -0.60 11.55
C HIS A 55 3.42 -0.60 10.69
N GLU A 56 4.01 -1.78 10.47
CA GLU A 56 5.25 -1.97 9.72
C GLU A 56 5.00 -2.16 8.21
N LEU A 57 3.82 -2.67 7.85
CA LEU A 57 3.41 -2.96 6.47
C LEU A 57 2.71 -1.76 5.82
N CYS A 58 2.71 -1.75 4.49
CA CYS A 58 2.03 -0.75 3.69
C CYS A 58 1.37 -1.38 2.46
N LEU A 59 0.20 -0.87 2.10
CA LEU A 59 -0.42 -1.10 0.80
C LEU A 59 -0.37 0.19 -0.02
N VAL A 60 0.09 0.06 -1.25
CA VAL A 60 0.21 1.17 -2.20
C VAL A 60 -0.63 0.85 -3.41
N ARG A 61 -1.51 1.77 -3.82
CA ARG A 61 -2.19 1.69 -5.12
C ARG A 61 -1.35 2.42 -6.16
N ALA A 62 -0.99 1.75 -7.25
CA ALA A 62 -0.35 2.36 -8.41
C ALA A 62 -0.83 1.64 -9.69
N ASP A 63 -1.12 2.38 -10.75
CA ASP A 63 -1.59 1.82 -12.03
C ASP A 63 -2.82 0.91 -11.89
N ASP A 64 -3.77 1.32 -11.03
CA ASP A 64 -4.96 0.53 -10.65
C ASP A 64 -4.67 -0.79 -9.91
N GLU A 65 -3.42 -1.10 -9.59
CA GLU A 65 -3.00 -2.31 -8.88
C GLU A 65 -2.54 -2.00 -7.45
N TRP A 66 -2.83 -2.91 -6.52
CA TRP A 66 -2.38 -2.83 -5.13
C TRP A 66 -1.09 -3.60 -4.95
N TYR A 67 -0.08 -2.88 -4.48
CA TYR A 67 1.22 -3.40 -4.12
C TYR A 67 1.35 -3.44 -2.60
N MET A 68 1.80 -4.56 -2.07
CA MET A 68 2.19 -4.68 -0.66
C MET A 68 3.67 -4.46 -0.51
N GLY A 69 4.00 -3.68 0.52
CA GLY A 69 5.35 -3.37 0.90
C GLY A 69 5.51 -3.14 2.40
N GLN A 70 6.70 -2.71 2.77
CA GLN A 70 7.06 -2.34 4.14
C GLN A 70 7.46 -0.87 4.14
N LEU A 71 7.06 -0.17 5.20
CA LEU A 71 7.54 1.18 5.46
C LEU A 71 8.92 1.09 6.11
N GLY A 72 9.93 1.59 5.40
CA GLY A 72 11.26 1.77 5.96
C GLY A 72 11.29 2.93 6.97
N ALA A 73 12.26 2.90 7.88
CA ALA A 73 12.47 3.96 8.87
C ALA A 73 12.77 5.34 8.25
N ASP A 74 13.27 5.37 7.01
CA ASP A 74 13.49 6.57 6.20
C ASP A 74 12.18 7.16 5.61
N GLY A 75 11.05 6.47 5.78
CA GLY A 75 9.77 6.84 5.18
C GLY A 75 9.61 6.43 3.72
N SER A 76 10.57 5.68 3.19
CA SER A 76 10.52 5.02 1.89
C SER A 76 9.74 3.71 1.98
N ILE A 77 9.00 3.34 0.92
CA ILE A 77 8.23 2.09 0.85
C ILE A 77 8.84 1.18 -0.21
N VAL A 78 9.09 -0.07 0.17
CA VAL A 78 9.56 -1.12 -0.73
C VAL A 78 8.46 -2.15 -0.85
N CYS A 79 7.86 -2.25 -2.04
CA CYS A 79 6.83 -3.21 -2.39
C CYS A 79 7.46 -4.49 -2.95
N TRP A 80 6.98 -5.66 -2.53
CA TRP A 80 7.48 -6.96 -3.02
C TRP A 80 6.38 -7.86 -3.57
N ALA A 81 5.11 -7.50 -3.42
CA ALA A 81 3.99 -8.29 -3.91
C ALA A 81 2.92 -7.38 -4.51
N SER A 82 2.16 -7.89 -5.48
CA SER A 82 0.98 -7.23 -6.01
C SER A 82 -0.25 -8.12 -5.91
N TYR A 83 -1.41 -7.50 -5.70
CA TYR A 83 -2.68 -8.15 -5.36
C TYR A 83 -3.80 -7.80 -6.34
N GLY A 84 -3.46 -7.17 -7.47
CA GLY A 84 -4.43 -6.69 -8.47
C GLY A 84 -5.22 -5.47 -7.99
N CYS A 85 -6.37 -5.20 -8.61
CA CYS A 85 -7.17 -3.99 -8.35
C CYS A 85 -8.06 -4.05 -7.09
N ALA A 86 -8.27 -5.25 -6.53
CA ALA A 86 -9.16 -5.45 -5.39
C ALA A 86 -8.44 -5.17 -4.06
N LEU A 87 -8.78 -4.04 -3.41
CA LEU A 87 -8.26 -3.69 -2.08
C LEU A 87 -8.56 -4.77 -1.03
N GLU A 88 -9.72 -5.42 -1.12
CA GLU A 88 -10.13 -6.49 -0.21
C GLU A 88 -9.19 -7.69 -0.25
N GLU A 89 -8.72 -8.08 -1.45
CA GLU A 89 -7.77 -9.18 -1.63
C GLU A 89 -6.38 -8.79 -1.12
N ALA A 90 -5.98 -7.53 -1.34
CA ALA A 90 -4.73 -6.99 -0.80
C ALA A 90 -4.71 -6.96 0.73
N LEU A 91 -5.83 -6.56 1.35
CA LEU A 91 -5.99 -6.55 2.81
C LEU A 91 -6.01 -7.95 3.41
N ARG A 92 -6.56 -8.95 2.70
CA ARG A 92 -6.52 -10.36 3.12
C ARG A 92 -5.11 -10.95 3.10
N GLY A 93 -4.18 -10.32 2.39
CA GLY A 93 -2.79 -10.73 2.32
C GLY A 93 -1.92 -10.21 3.47
N LEU A 94 -2.41 -9.28 4.28
CA LEU A 94 -1.76 -8.76 5.50
C LEU A 94 -1.83 -9.79 6.63
#